data_AF-X1GGY9-F1
#
_entry.id   AF-X1GGY9-F1
#
_cell.length_a   1.000
_cell.length_b   1.000
_cell.length_c   1.000
_cell.angle_alpha   90.00
_cell.angle_beta   90.00
_cell.angle_gamma   90.00
#
_symmetry.space_group_name_H-M   'P 1'
#
loop_
_entity.id
_entity.type
_entity.pdbx_description
1 polymer ?
#
loop_
_entity_poly.entity_id
_entity_poly.type
_entity_poly.pdbx_seq_one_letter_code
_entity_poly.pdbx_strand_id
1 'polypeptide(L)'
;AMLGKIYESLIAEEERGKAGIFYTPRIEVDLMCRLGVYKYLLQEKDEFLTKKNIKLKQSLIKFIFIPLEEWNPEESKNFEFLREKINSIKIVDPACGSGAFLVGMLQVLIELYMKLGVPPNYELRENIIYNSLYGVDIKDWAVRMAEFRLWLSLIENEEKIPNKSPILPNFSFKLQCGDSIVQKIGNTQFDLKKHRKKLSNKLESNLNEILRLKKRFFKGDKELYEEIKKKQINIIIEDLKNENKKLASEIKQKTQRTLDGDITNESKKIIKKNNEIIKENDEIIKKLENKDIDKLFFWDLNYPEIMLFVG
;
A
#
# COMPACT_ATOMS: atom_id res chain seq x y z
N ALA A 1 7.64 14.94 19.52
CA ALA A 1 6.35 15.65 19.65
C ALA A 1 5.61 15.27 20.95
N MET A 2 5.38 16.25 21.83
CA MET A 2 4.63 16.13 23.10
C MET A 2 3.11 15.94 22.86
N LEU A 3 2.57 16.54 21.79
CA LEU A 3 1.15 16.42 21.40
C LEU A 3 0.74 14.99 21.02
N GLY A 4 1.61 14.22 20.35
CA GLY A 4 1.36 12.82 20.03
C GLY A 4 1.14 11.99 21.29
N LYS A 5 2.00 12.16 22.30
CA LYS A 5 1.86 11.49 23.60
C LYS A 5 0.61 11.91 24.36
N ILE A 6 0.23 13.19 24.33
CA ILE A 6 -0.96 13.70 25.03
C ILE A 6 -2.24 13.10 24.40
N TYR A 7 -2.33 13.09 23.07
CA TYR A 7 -3.50 12.52 22.39
C TYR A 7 -3.53 10.99 22.47
N GLU A 8 -2.35 10.35 22.41
CA GLU A 8 -2.16 8.91 22.68
C GLU A 8 -2.63 8.55 24.09
N SER A 9 -2.33 9.37 25.11
CA SER A 9 -2.77 9.11 26.48
C SER A 9 -4.29 9.27 26.65
N LEU A 10 -4.90 10.25 25.98
CA LEU A 10 -6.34 10.51 26.06
C LEU A 10 -7.16 9.39 25.40
N ILE A 11 -6.75 8.90 24.22
CA ILE A 11 -7.44 7.79 23.54
C ILE A 11 -7.14 6.43 24.21
N ALA A 12 -5.93 6.24 24.74
CA ALA A 12 -5.54 5.00 25.39
C ALA A 12 -6.33 4.71 26.67
N GLU A 13 -6.83 5.72 27.39
CA GLU A 13 -7.68 5.50 28.58
C GLU A 13 -9.07 4.97 28.22
N GLU A 14 -9.68 5.43 27.13
CA GLU A 14 -11.05 5.04 26.77
C GLU A 14 -11.14 3.67 26.05
N GLU A 15 -10.16 3.29 25.22
CA GLU A 15 -10.29 2.12 24.32
C GLU A 15 -9.44 0.87 24.67
N ARG A 16 -8.52 0.94 25.64
CA ARG A 16 -7.53 -0.14 25.95
C ARG A 16 -8.13 -1.52 26.18
N GLY A 17 -9.29 -1.61 26.82
CA GLY A 17 -9.91 -2.89 27.19
C GLY A 17 -10.79 -3.52 26.12
N LYS A 18 -11.33 -2.75 25.17
CA LYS A 18 -12.37 -3.21 24.24
C LYS A 18 -11.90 -3.37 22.79
N ALA A 19 -10.83 -2.68 22.40
CA ALA A 19 -10.49 -2.50 20.98
C ALA A 19 -9.11 -3.08 20.55
N GLY A 20 -8.39 -3.75 21.46
CA GLY A 20 -7.14 -4.46 21.14
C GLY A 20 -5.96 -3.55 20.73
N ILE A 21 -5.97 -2.29 21.13
CA ILE A 21 -4.94 -1.31 20.75
C ILE A 21 -3.73 -1.45 21.68
N PHE A 22 -2.69 -2.13 21.21
CA PHE A 22 -1.41 -2.26 21.90
C PHE A 22 -0.34 -1.44 21.20
N TYR A 23 0.28 -0.52 21.93
CA TYR A 23 1.34 0.33 21.39
C TYR A 23 2.67 -0.42 21.39
N THR A 24 3.33 -0.48 20.23
CA THR A 24 4.69 -1.02 20.10
C THR A 24 5.69 -0.01 20.64
N PRO A 25 6.53 -0.35 21.63
CA PRO A 25 7.50 0.61 22.16
C PRO A 25 8.55 0.99 21.09
N ARG A 26 9.19 2.15 21.29
CA ARG A 26 9.96 2.82 20.22
C ARG A 26 11.19 2.02 19.78
N ILE A 27 11.83 1.33 20.72
CA ILE A 27 13.03 0.55 20.45
C ILE A 27 12.70 -0.67 19.56
N GLU A 28 11.54 -1.28 19.78
CA GLU A 28 11.03 -2.38 18.97
C GLU A 28 10.63 -1.90 17.58
N VAL A 29 9.96 -0.75 17.48
CA VAL A 29 9.63 -0.14 16.18
C VAL A 29 10.90 0.14 15.37
N ASP A 30 11.89 0.83 15.95
CA ASP A 30 13.15 1.14 15.26
C ASP A 30 13.88 -0.14 14.81
N LEU A 31 14.04 -1.11 15.71
CA LEU A 31 14.68 -2.39 15.40
C LEU A 31 13.96 -3.13 14.26
N MET A 32 12.63 -3.22 14.31
CA MET A 32 11.85 -3.88 13.27
C MET A 32 11.93 -3.16 11.93
N CYS A 33 11.93 -1.82 11.91
CA CYS A 33 12.12 -1.03 10.70
C CYS A 33 13.50 -1.30 10.08
N ARG A 34 14.57 -1.24 10.88
CA ARG A 34 15.95 -1.53 10.43
C ARG A 34 16.09 -2.96 9.90
N LEU A 35 15.51 -3.94 10.59
CA LEU A 35 15.47 -5.34 10.14
C LEU A 35 14.71 -5.49 8.81
N GLY A 36 13.62 -4.74 8.61
CA GLY A 36 12.87 -4.70 7.36
C GLY A 36 13.73 -4.20 6.19
N VAL A 37 14.41 -3.07 6.37
CA VAL A 37 15.33 -2.51 5.36
C VAL A 37 16.48 -3.49 5.09
N TYR A 38 17.09 -4.06 6.13
CA TYR A 38 18.16 -5.05 5.98
C TYR A 38 17.72 -6.26 5.14
N LYS A 39 16.55 -6.82 5.44
CA LYS A 39 16.00 -7.96 4.68
C LYS A 39 15.72 -7.58 3.22
N TYR A 40 15.15 -6.40 2.97
CA TYR A 40 14.90 -5.92 1.61
C TYR A 40 16.21 -5.83 0.80
N LEU A 41 17.23 -5.18 1.36
CA LEU A 41 18.52 -5.00 0.69
C LEU A 41 19.27 -6.33 0.46
N LEU A 42 18.94 -7.38 1.21
CA LEU A 42 19.49 -8.73 1.01
C LEU A 42 18.72 -9.58 -0.02
N GLN A 43 17.44 -9.29 -0.28
CA GLN A 43 16.56 -10.17 -1.07
C GLN A 43 16.61 -9.89 -2.57
N GLU A 44 17.18 -8.78 -3.00
CA GLU A 44 17.24 -8.47 -4.42
C GLU A 44 18.09 -9.48 -5.20
N LYS A 45 17.57 -9.87 -6.38
CA LYS A 45 18.15 -10.80 -7.37
C LYS A 45 19.37 -10.21 -8.08
N ASP A 46 20.08 -9.31 -7.43
CA ASP A 46 21.35 -8.83 -7.92
C ASP A 46 22.36 -9.94 -7.65
N GLU A 47 22.86 -10.59 -8.71
CA GLU A 47 23.88 -11.66 -8.62
C GLU A 47 25.10 -11.20 -7.81
N PHE A 48 25.34 -9.88 -7.77
CA PHE A 48 26.36 -9.22 -6.97
C PHE A 48 26.15 -9.33 -5.43
N LEU A 49 24.90 -9.46 -4.97
CA LEU A 49 24.51 -9.46 -3.55
C LEU A 49 24.19 -10.88 -3.02
N THR A 50 24.37 -11.91 -3.84
CA THR A 50 23.97 -13.30 -3.51
C THR A 50 24.63 -13.83 -2.22
N LYS A 51 23.87 -14.69 -1.50
CA LYS A 51 24.06 -15.31 -0.16
C LYS A 51 25.48 -15.62 0.39
N LYS A 52 26.55 -15.60 -0.41
CA LYS A 52 27.94 -15.94 -0.02
C LYS A 52 28.84 -14.76 0.35
N ASN A 53 28.44 -13.51 0.11
CA ASN A 53 29.31 -12.36 0.44
C ASN A 53 29.16 -11.91 1.91
N ILE A 54 29.88 -12.58 2.82
CA ILE A 54 29.90 -12.25 4.26
C ILE A 54 30.29 -10.79 4.50
N LYS A 55 31.25 -10.27 3.71
CA LYS A 55 31.72 -8.87 3.83
C LYS A 55 30.60 -7.89 3.55
N LEU A 56 29.83 -8.09 2.48
CA LEU A 56 28.68 -7.25 2.16
C LEU A 56 27.62 -7.26 3.28
N LYS A 57 27.30 -8.43 3.84
CA LYS A 57 26.35 -8.52 4.96
C LYS A 57 26.83 -7.72 6.17
N GLN A 58 28.12 -7.80 6.49
CA GLN A 58 28.74 -7.01 7.56
C GLN A 58 28.68 -5.51 7.25
N SER A 59 29.00 -5.11 6.02
CA SER A 59 28.89 -3.71 5.58
C SER A 59 27.45 -3.19 5.65
N LEU A 60 26.45 -3.99 5.27
CA LEU A 60 25.04 -3.61 5.40
C LEU A 60 24.59 -3.51 6.85
N ILE A 61 25.02 -4.44 7.71
CA ILE A 61 24.75 -4.34 9.15
C ILE A 61 25.34 -3.03 9.69
N LYS A 62 26.60 -2.75 9.33
CA LYS A 62 27.27 -1.51 9.71
C LYS A 62 26.49 -0.27 9.26
N PHE A 63 26.13 -0.20 7.98
CA PHE A 63 25.39 0.92 7.40
C PHE A 63 24.01 1.13 8.05
N ILE A 64 23.28 0.05 8.34
CA ILE A 64 21.91 0.14 8.85
C ILE A 64 21.84 0.33 10.36
N PHE A 65 22.75 -0.26 11.14
CA PHE A 65 22.60 -0.35 12.60
C PHE A 65 23.57 0.54 13.40
N ILE A 66 24.69 1.01 12.83
CA ILE A 66 25.52 2.02 13.51
C ILE A 66 24.73 3.34 13.55
N PRO A 67 24.52 4.00 14.70
CA PRO A 67 23.85 5.30 14.77
C PRO A 67 24.54 6.35 13.89
N LEU A 68 23.80 7.35 13.42
CA LEU A 68 24.34 8.39 12.56
C LEU A 68 25.50 9.16 13.22
N GLU A 69 25.43 9.36 14.54
CA GLU A 69 26.43 10.06 15.34
C GLU A 69 27.79 9.35 15.35
N GLU A 70 27.77 8.02 15.17
CA GLU A 70 28.95 7.16 15.10
C GLU A 70 29.36 6.83 13.66
N TRP A 71 28.64 7.37 12.67
CA TRP A 71 28.91 7.10 11.26
C TRP A 71 30.10 7.89 10.73
N ASN A 72 31.07 7.21 10.11
CA ASN A 72 32.16 7.88 9.40
C ASN A 72 31.69 8.37 8.01
N PRO A 73 31.61 9.68 7.74
CA PRO A 73 31.16 10.21 6.45
C PRO A 73 32.04 9.81 5.26
N GLU A 74 33.30 9.46 5.48
CA GLU A 74 34.18 8.96 4.41
C GLU A 74 33.70 7.62 3.85
N GLU A 75 32.98 6.84 4.64
CA GLU A 75 32.42 5.55 4.22
C GLU A 75 31.23 5.68 3.28
N SER A 76 30.58 6.86 3.21
CA SER A 76 29.39 7.09 2.38
C SER A 76 29.59 6.69 0.91
N LYS A 77 30.78 6.92 0.35
CA LYS A 77 31.14 6.53 -1.03
C LYS A 77 31.04 5.03 -1.26
N ASN A 78 31.33 4.22 -0.23
CA ASN A 78 31.26 2.76 -0.33
C ASN A 78 29.82 2.25 -0.43
N PHE A 79 28.82 3.08 -0.09
CA PHE A 79 27.41 2.72 -0.04
C PHE A 79 26.57 3.46 -1.08
N GLU A 80 27.18 4.24 -1.97
CA GLU A 80 26.46 5.05 -2.96
C GLU A 80 25.59 4.18 -3.89
N PHE A 81 26.01 2.95 -4.16
CA PHE A 81 25.24 1.95 -4.92
C PHE A 81 23.88 1.60 -4.25
N LEU A 82 23.73 1.82 -2.95
CA LEU A 82 22.47 1.60 -2.23
C LEU A 82 21.47 2.73 -2.43
N ARG A 83 21.91 3.91 -2.92
CA ARG A 83 21.05 5.08 -3.06
C ARG A 83 19.81 4.79 -3.91
N GLU A 84 20.01 4.22 -5.09
CA GLU A 84 18.90 3.86 -5.99
C GLU A 84 18.00 2.80 -5.37
N LYS A 85 18.58 1.83 -4.64
CA LYS A 85 17.82 0.78 -3.96
C LYS A 85 16.95 1.36 -2.84
N ILE A 86 17.49 2.26 -2.02
CA ILE A 86 16.75 2.93 -0.96
C ILE A 86 15.64 3.82 -1.56
N ASN A 87 15.93 4.50 -2.67
CA ASN A 87 14.97 5.33 -3.40
C ASN A 87 13.80 4.51 -3.99
N SER A 88 14.04 3.26 -4.38
CA SER A 88 13.02 2.38 -4.92
C SER A 88 12.19 1.65 -3.85
N ILE A 89 12.64 1.59 -2.59
CA ILE A 89 11.95 0.89 -1.49
C ILE A 89 10.49 1.30 -1.43
N LYS A 90 9.60 0.29 -1.37
CA LYS A 90 8.19 0.41 -1.00
C LYS A 90 7.93 -0.37 0.29
N ILE A 91 7.36 0.30 1.28
CA ILE A 91 7.00 -0.25 2.59
C ILE A 91 5.50 -0.10 2.78
N VAL A 92 4.84 -1.18 3.19
CA VAL A 92 3.45 -1.12 3.59
C VAL A 92 3.21 -1.67 4.98
N ASP A 93 2.43 -0.93 5.76
CA ASP A 93 1.91 -1.36 7.04
C ASP A 93 0.41 -1.67 6.91
N PRO A 94 -0.01 -2.96 6.92
CA PRO A 94 -1.39 -3.38 6.66
C PRO A 94 -2.34 -3.19 7.85
N ALA A 95 -1.83 -2.78 9.01
CA ALA A 95 -2.61 -2.46 10.21
C ALA A 95 -1.93 -1.31 10.94
N CYS A 96 -1.85 -0.16 10.27
CA CYS A 96 -0.91 0.88 10.63
C CYS A 96 -1.22 1.59 11.94
N GLY A 97 -2.43 1.42 12.47
CA GLY A 97 -2.87 2.05 13.71
C GLY A 97 -2.61 3.55 13.64
N SER A 98 -2.05 4.10 14.72
CA SER A 98 -1.65 5.50 14.76
C SER A 98 -0.40 5.84 13.94
N GLY A 99 0.16 4.92 13.15
CA GLY A 99 1.30 5.16 12.25
C GLY A 99 2.68 5.06 12.91
N ALA A 100 2.82 4.30 14.00
CA ALA A 100 4.09 4.15 14.71
C ALA A 100 5.20 3.61 13.80
N PHE A 101 4.93 2.54 13.04
CA PHE A 101 5.90 1.98 12.09
C PHE A 101 6.11 2.85 10.86
N LEU A 102 5.09 3.58 10.39
CA LEU A 102 5.25 4.51 9.27
C LEU A 102 6.20 5.65 9.63
N VAL A 103 6.02 6.27 10.79
CA VAL A 103 6.92 7.32 11.29
C VAL A 103 8.29 6.75 11.65
N GLY A 104 8.35 5.58 12.30
CA GLY A 104 9.63 4.92 12.61
C GLY A 104 10.45 4.63 11.36
N MET A 105 9.80 4.11 10.32
CA MET A 105 10.44 3.82 9.04
C MET A 105 10.86 5.11 8.32
N LEU A 106 10.07 6.18 8.36
CA LEU A 106 10.46 7.49 7.85
C LEU A 106 11.79 7.94 8.48
N GLN A 107 11.92 7.86 9.81
CA GLN A 107 13.14 8.26 10.51
C GLN A 107 14.34 7.38 10.15
N VAL A 108 14.16 6.06 10.07
CA VAL A 108 15.22 5.14 9.60
C VAL A 108 15.67 5.51 8.19
N LEU A 109 14.75 5.73 7.24
CA LEU A 109 15.12 6.09 5.87
C LEU A 109 15.84 7.44 5.80
N ILE A 110 15.39 8.46 6.55
CA ILE A 110 16.08 9.76 6.64
C ILE A 110 17.51 9.55 7.12
N GLU A 111 17.73 8.77 8.18
CA GLU A 111 19.06 8.46 8.71
C GLU A 111 19.96 7.81 7.65
N LEU A 112 19.44 6.83 6.90
CA LEU A 112 20.20 6.17 5.83
C LEU A 112 20.57 7.14 4.70
N TYR A 113 19.67 8.06 4.33
CA TYR A 113 19.97 9.11 3.37
C TYR A 113 21.04 10.08 3.89
N MET A 114 21.00 10.45 5.18
CA MET A 114 22.04 11.26 5.82
C MET A 114 23.41 10.57 5.80
N LYS A 115 23.45 9.27 6.08
CA LYS A 115 24.67 8.45 5.92
C LYS A 115 25.18 8.40 4.49
N LEU A 116 24.33 8.64 3.49
CA LEU A 116 24.71 8.80 2.08
C LEU A 116 25.02 10.25 1.69
N GLY A 117 25.12 11.16 2.65
CA GLY A 117 25.43 12.57 2.45
C GLY A 117 24.26 13.41 1.94
N VAL A 118 23.02 12.94 2.07
CA VAL A 118 21.81 13.69 1.68
C VAL A 118 21.24 14.43 2.89
N PRO A 119 21.04 15.75 2.82
CA PRO A 119 20.53 16.51 3.97
C PRO A 119 19.06 16.18 4.26
N PRO A 120 18.64 16.16 5.55
CA PRO A 120 17.28 15.85 5.95
C PRO A 120 16.39 17.09 5.85
N ASN A 121 16.14 17.56 4.63
CA ASN A 121 15.23 18.69 4.39
C ASN A 121 13.78 18.21 4.16
N TYR A 122 12.85 19.16 4.15
CA TYR A 122 11.45 18.92 3.82
C TYR A 122 11.27 18.10 2.53
N GLU A 123 12.02 18.41 1.47
CA GLU A 123 11.92 17.72 0.19
C GLU A 123 12.29 16.23 0.30
N LEU A 124 13.34 15.89 1.05
CA LEU A 124 13.71 14.50 1.28
C LEU A 124 12.58 13.76 2.01
N ARG A 125 12.06 14.35 3.11
CA ARG A 125 11.00 13.73 3.91
C ARG A 125 9.75 13.50 3.08
N GLU A 126 9.34 14.50 2.31
CA GLU A 126 8.19 14.41 1.41
C GLU A 126 8.40 13.35 0.33
N ASN A 127 9.59 13.27 -0.26
CA ASN A 127 9.93 12.26 -1.25
C ASN A 127 9.89 10.84 -0.66
N ILE A 128 10.39 10.64 0.56
CA ILE A 128 10.31 9.34 1.25
C ILE A 128 8.85 8.96 1.49
N ILE A 129 8.04 9.87 2.04
CA ILE A 129 6.62 9.59 2.32
C ILE A 129 5.87 9.25 1.02
N TYR A 130 6.06 10.05 -0.03
CA TYR A 130 5.36 9.84 -1.30
C TYR A 130 5.81 8.56 -1.99
N ASN A 131 7.11 8.29 -2.08
CA ASN A 131 7.60 7.15 -2.85
C ASN A 131 7.50 5.85 -2.07
N SER A 132 7.76 5.86 -0.77
CA SER A 132 8.08 4.65 -0.01
C SER A 132 7.02 4.21 0.98
N LEU A 133 6.24 5.10 1.59
CA LEU A 133 5.39 4.73 2.73
C LEU A 133 3.93 4.52 2.33
N TYR A 134 3.32 3.42 2.79
CA TYR A 134 1.92 3.09 2.56
C TYR A 134 1.32 2.47 3.83
N GLY A 135 0.05 2.77 4.12
CA GLY A 135 -0.62 2.28 5.32
C GLY A 135 -2.08 1.90 5.10
N VAL A 136 -2.57 0.89 5.81
CA VAL A 136 -3.99 0.53 5.85
C VAL A 136 -4.38 0.31 7.29
N ASP A 137 -5.56 0.77 7.67
CA ASP A 137 -6.19 0.37 8.92
C ASP A 137 -7.71 0.29 8.77
N ILE A 138 -8.34 -0.61 9.51
CA ILE A 138 -9.80 -0.76 9.48
C ILE A 138 -10.50 0.45 10.13
N LYS A 139 -9.83 1.14 11.07
CA LYS A 139 -10.38 2.31 11.77
C LYS A 139 -9.96 3.61 11.08
N ASP A 140 -10.94 4.41 10.65
CA ASP A 140 -10.67 5.71 10.00
C ASP A 140 -9.86 6.65 10.90
N TRP A 141 -10.20 6.74 12.19
CA TRP A 141 -9.48 7.62 13.12
C TRP A 141 -8.00 7.25 13.27
N ALA A 142 -7.66 5.95 13.17
CA ALA A 142 -6.28 5.49 13.25
C ALA A 142 -5.49 6.00 12.03
N VAL A 143 -6.09 5.86 10.84
CA VAL A 143 -5.56 6.44 9.60
C VAL A 143 -5.36 7.96 9.72
N ARG A 144 -6.34 8.71 10.24
CA ARG A 144 -6.21 10.16 10.46
C ARG A 144 -5.07 10.52 11.42
N MET A 145 -4.88 9.72 12.46
CA MET A 145 -3.78 9.91 13.40
C MET A 145 -2.43 9.68 12.74
N ALA A 146 -2.31 8.64 11.92
CA ALA A 146 -1.12 8.37 11.15
C ALA A 146 -0.82 9.49 10.13
N GLU A 147 -1.84 10.01 9.43
CA GLU A 147 -1.73 11.18 8.55
C GLU A 147 -1.19 12.39 9.31
N PHE A 148 -1.77 12.70 10.46
CA PHE A 148 -1.37 13.82 11.31
C PHE A 148 0.09 13.71 11.78
N ARG A 149 0.51 12.52 12.24
CA ARG A 149 1.90 12.33 12.68
C ARG A 149 2.90 12.45 11.53
N LEU A 150 2.56 11.99 10.33
CA LEU A 150 3.41 12.19 9.16
C LEU A 150 3.51 13.67 8.77
N TRP A 151 2.42 14.45 8.89
CA TRP A 151 2.48 15.90 8.70
C TRP A 151 3.37 16.58 9.73
N LEU A 152 3.31 16.19 11.01
CA LEU A 152 4.21 16.72 12.02
C LEU A 152 5.68 16.39 11.71
N SER A 153 5.96 15.15 11.30
CA SER A 153 7.32 14.73 10.91
C SER A 153 7.88 15.50 9.70
N LEU A 154 7.02 16.06 8.83
CA LEU A 154 7.47 16.91 7.72
C LEU A 154 8.02 18.26 8.20
N ILE A 155 7.45 18.81 9.27
CA ILE A 155 7.70 20.20 9.71
C ILE A 155 8.54 20.31 10.98
N GLU A 156 8.71 19.23 11.76
CA GLU A 156 9.30 19.27 13.10
C GLU A 156 10.74 19.83 13.17
N ASN A 157 11.48 19.78 12.06
CA ASN A 157 12.89 20.21 11.98
C ASN A 157 13.11 21.34 10.96
N GLU A 158 12.04 22.00 10.51
CA GLU A 158 12.13 23.11 9.56
C GLU A 158 12.16 24.45 10.31
N GLU A 159 13.27 25.18 10.24
CA GLU A 159 13.41 26.51 10.86
C GLU A 159 12.49 27.56 10.22
N LYS A 160 12.16 27.37 8.94
CA LYS A 160 11.30 28.25 8.16
C LYS A 160 10.22 27.42 7.49
N ILE A 161 9.05 28.03 7.33
CA ILE A 161 7.96 27.43 6.56
C ILE A 161 8.45 27.20 5.12
N PRO A 162 8.35 25.97 4.59
CA PRO A 162 8.73 25.69 3.21
C PRO A 162 8.01 26.61 2.23
N ASN A 163 8.73 27.15 1.24
CA ASN A 163 8.14 27.99 0.20
C ASN A 163 7.41 27.12 -0.85
N LYS A 164 6.36 26.43 -0.40
CA LYS A 164 5.58 25.48 -1.19
C LYS A 164 4.10 25.58 -0.81
N SER A 165 3.21 25.44 -1.80
CA SER A 165 1.77 25.35 -1.58
C SER A 165 1.18 24.11 -2.28
N PRO A 166 0.41 23.27 -1.57
CA PRO A 166 0.26 23.25 -0.11
C PRO A 166 1.53 22.75 0.60
N ILE A 167 1.75 23.21 1.83
CA ILE A 167 2.83 22.72 2.71
C ILE A 167 2.52 21.29 3.18
N LEU A 168 1.25 20.97 3.40
CA LEU A 168 0.85 19.64 3.83
C LEU A 168 0.28 18.89 2.62
N PRO A 169 0.95 17.83 2.15
CA PRO A 169 0.45 17.02 1.04
C PRO A 169 -0.76 16.18 1.44
N ASN A 170 -1.55 15.75 0.47
CA ASN A 170 -2.70 14.88 0.73
C ASN A 170 -2.27 13.41 0.83
N PHE A 171 -2.56 12.77 1.97
CA PHE A 171 -2.17 11.39 2.25
C PHE A 171 -3.26 10.34 1.98
N SER A 172 -4.46 10.73 1.55
CA SER A 172 -5.61 9.82 1.48
C SER A 172 -5.51 8.67 0.47
N PHE A 173 -4.52 8.68 -0.43
CA PHE A 173 -4.19 7.53 -1.30
C PHE A 173 -2.90 6.82 -0.90
N LYS A 174 -2.26 7.27 0.18
CA LYS A 174 -1.06 6.69 0.80
C LYS A 174 -1.40 5.93 2.08
N LEU A 175 -2.36 6.46 2.85
CA LEU A 175 -2.97 5.82 4.01
C LEU A 175 -4.46 5.68 3.75
N GLN A 176 -5.00 4.46 3.90
CA GLN A 176 -6.39 4.18 3.56
C GLN A 176 -7.13 3.45 4.68
N CYS A 177 -8.39 3.82 4.85
CA CYS A 177 -9.31 3.10 5.72
C CYS A 177 -9.88 1.89 4.96
N GLY A 178 -9.69 0.68 5.49
CA GLY A 178 -10.20 -0.53 4.89
C GLY A 178 -9.70 -1.81 5.56
N ASP A 179 -10.32 -2.94 5.21
CA ASP A 179 -9.89 -4.26 5.66
C ASP A 179 -8.72 -4.73 4.78
N SER A 180 -7.55 -4.93 5.38
CA SER A 180 -6.34 -5.38 4.68
C SER A 180 -6.30 -6.90 4.45
N ILE A 181 -7.18 -7.67 5.09
CA ILE A 181 -7.26 -9.13 4.98
C ILE A 181 -8.34 -9.51 3.96
N VAL A 182 -9.49 -8.85 4.01
CA VAL A 182 -10.66 -9.20 3.21
C VAL A 182 -10.67 -8.44 1.88
N GLN A 183 -10.36 -9.15 0.79
CA GLN A 183 -10.49 -8.65 -0.58
C GLN A 183 -11.75 -9.21 -1.26
N LYS A 184 -12.93 -8.85 -0.74
CA LYS A 184 -14.21 -9.31 -1.30
C LYS A 184 -15.13 -8.17 -1.68
N ILE A 185 -15.93 -8.41 -2.72
CA ILE A 185 -17.09 -7.61 -3.06
C ILE A 185 -18.30 -8.55 -3.01
N GLY A 186 -19.17 -8.37 -2.02
CA GLY A 186 -20.17 -9.39 -1.67
C GLY A 186 -19.50 -10.72 -1.31
N ASN A 187 -19.85 -11.80 -2.01
CA ASN A 187 -19.22 -13.12 -1.84
C ASN A 187 -18.04 -13.38 -2.78
N THR A 188 -17.84 -12.54 -3.79
CA THR A 188 -16.80 -12.70 -4.81
C THR A 188 -15.48 -12.14 -4.31
N GLN A 189 -14.41 -12.92 -4.42
CA GLN A 189 -13.06 -12.43 -4.13
C GLN A 189 -12.58 -11.56 -5.29
N PHE A 190 -12.19 -10.33 -5.00
CA PHE A 190 -11.57 -9.45 -5.98
C PHE A 190 -10.05 -9.63 -5.94
N ASP A 191 -9.46 -9.98 -7.07
CA ASP A 191 -8.02 -10.22 -7.21
C ASP A 191 -7.62 -10.02 -8.67
N LEU A 192 -6.97 -8.89 -8.99
CA LEU A 192 -6.61 -8.57 -10.36
C LEU A 192 -5.54 -9.52 -10.91
N LYS A 193 -4.77 -10.20 -10.04
CA LYS A 193 -3.76 -11.20 -10.44
C LYS A 193 -4.39 -12.53 -10.80
N LYS A 194 -5.43 -12.98 -10.08
CA LYS A 194 -6.16 -14.22 -10.41
C LYS A 194 -6.74 -14.22 -11.82
N HIS A 195 -7.17 -13.06 -12.30
CA HIS A 195 -7.77 -12.93 -13.62
C HIS A 195 -6.75 -12.76 -14.76
N ARG A 196 -5.45 -12.53 -14.47
CA ARG A 196 -4.47 -12.12 -15.50
C ARG A 196 -3.05 -12.66 -15.25
N LYS A 197 -2.65 -13.70 -16.01
CA LYS A 197 -1.23 -14.11 -16.13
C LYS A 197 -0.31 -12.96 -16.61
N LYS A 198 -0.89 -11.98 -17.32
CA LYS A 198 -0.31 -10.70 -17.72
C LYS A 198 -1.41 -9.65 -17.72
N LEU A 199 -1.21 -8.52 -17.05
CA LEU A 199 -2.15 -7.39 -17.09
C LEU A 199 -2.40 -7.01 -18.55
N SER A 200 -3.64 -6.70 -18.92
CA SER A 200 -3.89 -6.24 -20.29
C SER A 200 -3.34 -4.83 -20.45
N ASN A 201 -2.83 -4.49 -21.64
CA ASN A 201 -2.28 -3.16 -21.91
C ASN A 201 -3.26 -2.03 -21.53
N LYS A 202 -4.57 -2.25 -21.72
CA LYS A 202 -5.62 -1.31 -21.31
C LYS A 202 -5.69 -1.13 -19.79
N LEU A 203 -5.65 -2.21 -19.01
CA LEU A 203 -5.69 -2.12 -17.55
C LEU A 203 -4.41 -1.48 -17.01
N GLU A 204 -3.26 -1.86 -17.54
CA GLU A 204 -1.97 -1.26 -17.17
C GLU A 204 -1.96 0.25 -17.45
N SER A 205 -2.44 0.67 -18.62
CA SER A 205 -2.61 2.09 -18.95
C SER A 205 -3.55 2.82 -17.97
N ASN A 206 -4.69 2.21 -17.62
CA ASN A 206 -5.62 2.78 -16.63
C ASN A 206 -4.98 2.91 -15.24
N LEU A 207 -4.23 1.90 -14.80
CA LEU A 207 -3.53 1.92 -13.50
C LEU A 207 -2.42 2.98 -13.48
N ASN A 208 -1.64 3.09 -14.55
CA ASN A 208 -0.61 4.13 -14.68
C ASN A 208 -1.22 5.54 -14.66
N GLU A 209 -2.38 5.73 -15.28
CA GLU A 209 -3.10 7.01 -15.21
C GLU A 209 -3.59 7.29 -13.78
N ILE A 210 -4.14 6.30 -13.08
CA ILE A 210 -4.50 6.43 -11.65
C ILE A 210 -3.29 6.83 -10.81
N LEU A 211 -2.12 6.22 -11.03
CA LEU A 211 -0.88 6.58 -10.32
C LEU A 211 -0.47 8.03 -10.58
N ARG A 212 -0.57 8.49 -11.83
CA ARG A 212 -0.30 9.89 -12.20
C ARG A 212 -1.24 10.86 -11.49
N LEU A 213 -2.53 10.53 -11.43
CA LEU A 213 -3.54 11.34 -10.74
C LEU A 213 -3.30 11.35 -9.22
N LYS A 214 -2.99 10.20 -8.61
CA LYS A 214 -2.60 10.12 -7.19
C LYS A 214 -1.39 11.00 -6.86
N LYS A 215 -0.40 11.08 -7.76
CA LYS A 215 0.75 11.98 -7.61
C LYS A 215 0.35 13.46 -7.57
N ARG A 216 -0.55 13.88 -8.46
CA ARG A 216 -1.08 15.24 -8.50
C ARG A 216 -1.93 15.55 -7.26
N PHE A 217 -2.79 14.62 -6.87
CA PHE A 217 -3.60 14.72 -5.67
C PHE A 217 -2.74 14.90 -4.42
N PHE A 218 -1.69 14.08 -4.26
CA PHE A 218 -0.73 14.21 -3.16
C PHE A 218 -0.12 15.62 -3.09
N LYS A 219 0.18 16.22 -4.24
CA LYS A 219 0.73 17.57 -4.36
C LYS A 219 -0.29 18.71 -4.18
N GLY A 220 -1.55 18.41 -3.85
CA GLY A 220 -2.54 19.43 -3.47
C GLY A 220 -3.76 19.54 -4.38
N ASP A 221 -3.83 18.78 -5.47
CA ASP A 221 -4.94 18.84 -6.43
C ASP A 221 -6.18 18.07 -5.91
N LYS A 222 -6.90 18.69 -4.96
CA LYS A 222 -7.96 18.03 -4.17
C LYS A 222 -9.15 17.56 -5.00
N GLU A 223 -9.41 18.21 -6.13
CA GLU A 223 -10.54 17.88 -7.03
C GLU A 223 -10.39 16.48 -7.66
N LEU A 224 -9.18 15.95 -7.71
CA LEU A 224 -8.90 14.62 -8.28
C LEU A 224 -9.41 13.45 -7.44
N TYR A 225 -9.82 13.67 -6.18
CA TYR A 225 -10.25 12.58 -5.30
C TYR A 225 -11.37 11.74 -5.92
N GLU A 226 -12.46 12.41 -6.33
CA GLU A 226 -13.62 11.76 -6.94
C GLU A 226 -13.29 11.12 -8.29
N GLU A 227 -12.43 11.76 -9.09
CA GLU A 227 -11.99 11.21 -10.38
C GLU A 227 -11.23 9.89 -10.18
N ILE A 228 -10.28 9.86 -9.24
CA ILE A 228 -9.47 8.67 -8.94
C ILE A 228 -10.38 7.54 -8.44
N LYS A 229 -11.28 7.83 -7.50
CA LYS A 229 -12.24 6.85 -6.98
C LYS A 229 -13.15 6.30 -8.08
N LYS A 230 -13.68 7.17 -8.95
CA LYS A 230 -14.50 6.76 -10.10
C LYS A 230 -13.74 5.84 -11.04
N LYS A 231 -12.47 6.15 -11.35
CA LYS A 231 -11.63 5.28 -12.20
C LYS A 231 -11.37 3.93 -11.54
N GLN A 232 -11.11 3.87 -10.24
CA GLN A 232 -10.96 2.61 -9.50
C GLN A 232 -12.24 1.77 -9.54
N ILE A 233 -13.40 2.38 -9.28
CA ILE A 233 -14.71 1.71 -9.35
C ILE A 233 -14.99 1.16 -10.76
N ASN A 234 -14.68 1.94 -11.80
CA ASN A 234 -14.86 1.49 -13.19
C ASN A 234 -14.03 0.23 -13.51
N ILE A 235 -12.81 0.12 -12.97
CA ILE A 235 -12.00 -1.09 -13.13
C ILE A 235 -12.69 -2.30 -12.48
N ILE A 236 -13.24 -2.13 -11.27
CA ILE A 236 -13.98 -3.19 -10.58
C ILE A 236 -15.20 -3.63 -11.40
N ILE A 237 -15.99 -2.67 -11.88
CA ILE A 237 -17.17 -2.93 -12.71
C ILE A 237 -16.77 -3.68 -14.00
N GLU A 238 -15.68 -3.27 -14.66
CA GLU A 238 -15.20 -3.93 -15.87
C GLU A 238 -14.75 -5.37 -15.58
N ASP A 239 -14.11 -5.61 -14.45
CA ASP A 239 -13.67 -6.95 -14.01
C ASP A 239 -14.87 -7.88 -13.75
N LEU A 240 -15.85 -7.43 -12.95
CA LEU A 240 -17.08 -8.18 -12.68
C LEU A 240 -17.87 -8.49 -13.97
N LYS A 241 -17.97 -7.51 -14.89
CA LYS A 241 -18.63 -7.73 -16.20
C LYS A 241 -17.90 -8.77 -17.04
N ASN A 242 -16.57 -8.83 -16.98
CA ASN A 242 -15.79 -9.83 -17.70
C ASN A 242 -15.94 -11.22 -17.06
N GLU A 243 -15.98 -11.31 -15.74
CA GLU A 243 -16.26 -12.56 -15.03
C GLU A 243 -17.66 -13.10 -15.38
N ASN A 244 -18.68 -12.25 -15.36
CA ASN A 244 -20.05 -12.62 -15.74
C ASN A 244 -20.11 -13.17 -17.19
N LYS A 245 -19.39 -12.55 -18.13
CA LYS A 245 -19.29 -13.06 -19.51
C LYS A 245 -18.65 -14.45 -19.57
N LYS A 246 -17.59 -14.69 -18.77
CA LYS A 246 -16.93 -16.00 -18.70
C LYS A 246 -17.88 -17.06 -18.13
N LEU A 247 -18.51 -16.79 -16.99
CA LEU A 247 -19.47 -17.70 -16.37
C LEU A 247 -20.65 -18.02 -17.30
N ALA A 248 -21.17 -17.02 -18.02
CA ALA A 248 -22.23 -17.21 -19.02
C ALA A 248 -21.78 -18.11 -20.18
N SER A 249 -20.52 -18.01 -20.63
CA SER A 249 -19.98 -18.89 -21.67
C SER A 249 -19.83 -20.34 -21.18
N GLU A 250 -19.41 -20.55 -19.93
CA GLU A 250 -19.30 -21.87 -19.31
C GLU A 250 -20.68 -22.52 -19.14
N ILE A 251 -21.70 -21.74 -18.75
CA ILE A 251 -23.09 -22.21 -18.70
C ILE A 251 -23.53 -22.69 -20.08
N LYS A 252 -23.31 -21.89 -21.14
CA LYS A 252 -23.68 -22.24 -22.52
C LYS A 252 -23.04 -23.55 -22.99
N GLN A 253 -21.75 -23.76 -22.68
CA GLN A 253 -21.05 -25.00 -23.01
C GLN A 253 -21.63 -26.20 -22.25
N LYS A 254 -21.93 -26.06 -20.97
CA LYS A 254 -22.50 -27.16 -20.15
C LYS A 254 -23.97 -27.47 -20.47
N THR A 255 -24.67 -26.55 -21.12
CA THR A 255 -26.01 -26.80 -21.69
C THR A 255 -25.98 -27.50 -23.05
N GLN A 256 -24.84 -27.58 -23.75
CA GLN A 256 -24.73 -28.38 -24.97
C GLN A 256 -24.76 -29.87 -24.60
N ARG A 257 -25.70 -30.60 -25.22
CA ARG A 257 -26.20 -31.93 -24.82
C ARG A 257 -25.14 -33.04 -24.89
N THR A 258 -25.24 -34.00 -23.98
CA THR A 258 -24.70 -35.36 -24.15
C THR A 258 -25.54 -36.12 -25.20
N LEU A 259 -25.01 -37.22 -25.74
CA LEU A 259 -25.65 -38.04 -26.79
C LEU A 259 -27.10 -38.49 -26.45
N ASP A 260 -27.46 -38.56 -25.16
CA ASP A 260 -28.78 -38.97 -24.67
C ASP A 260 -29.74 -37.80 -24.35
N GLY A 261 -29.34 -36.55 -24.61
CA GLY A 261 -30.22 -35.37 -24.49
C GLY A 261 -30.39 -34.79 -23.08
N ASP A 262 -30.00 -35.50 -22.02
CA ASP A 262 -30.15 -35.06 -20.63
C ASP A 262 -28.86 -34.45 -20.02
N ILE A 263 -29.02 -33.29 -19.37
CA ILE A 263 -27.95 -32.62 -18.62
C ILE A 263 -27.70 -33.38 -17.32
N THR A 264 -26.44 -33.75 -17.05
CA THR A 264 -26.04 -34.44 -15.82
C THR A 264 -26.38 -33.63 -14.57
N ASN A 265 -26.66 -34.31 -13.44
CA ASN A 265 -26.94 -33.65 -12.16
C ASN A 265 -25.80 -32.74 -11.68
N GLU A 266 -24.55 -33.09 -12.02
CA GLU A 266 -23.37 -32.28 -11.73
C GLU A 266 -23.36 -30.98 -12.55
N SER A 267 -23.64 -31.05 -13.87
CA SER A 267 -23.77 -29.88 -14.72
C SER A 267 -24.91 -28.96 -14.27
N LYS A 268 -26.05 -29.51 -13.84
CA LYS A 268 -27.17 -28.73 -13.26
C LYS A 268 -26.75 -27.96 -12.00
N LYS A 269 -26.00 -28.58 -11.10
CA LYS A 269 -25.46 -27.91 -9.89
C LYS A 269 -24.54 -26.75 -10.25
N ILE A 270 -23.65 -26.95 -11.22
CA ILE A 270 -22.69 -25.91 -11.64
C ILE A 270 -23.41 -24.74 -12.32
N ILE A 271 -24.38 -25.02 -13.20
CA ILE A 271 -25.18 -23.98 -13.85
C ILE A 271 -25.93 -23.13 -12.81
N LYS A 272 -26.54 -23.78 -11.80
CA LYS A 272 -27.23 -23.07 -10.71
C LYS A 272 -26.27 -22.15 -9.96
N LYS A 273 -25.11 -22.67 -9.54
CA LYS A 273 -24.08 -21.89 -8.84
C LYS A 273 -23.58 -20.70 -9.67
N ASN A 274 -23.27 -20.91 -10.95
CA ASN A 274 -22.78 -19.82 -11.82
C ASN A 274 -23.84 -18.73 -12.04
N ASN A 275 -25.12 -19.11 -12.16
CA ASN A 275 -26.21 -18.13 -12.27
C ASN A 275 -26.40 -17.32 -10.98
N GLU A 276 -26.22 -17.92 -9.81
CA GLU A 276 -26.25 -17.22 -8.51
C GLU A 276 -25.13 -16.17 -8.45
N ILE A 277 -23.90 -16.55 -8.82
CA ILE A 277 -22.75 -15.62 -8.87
C ILE A 277 -23.00 -14.45 -9.82
N ILE A 278 -23.53 -14.70 -11.03
CA ILE A 278 -23.82 -13.64 -12.01
C ILE A 278 -24.82 -12.62 -11.42
N LYS A 279 -25.89 -13.10 -10.76
CA LYS A 279 -26.88 -12.22 -10.12
C LYS A 279 -26.27 -11.37 -9.02
N GLU A 280 -25.46 -11.97 -8.14
CA GLU A 280 -24.76 -11.24 -7.09
C GLU A 280 -23.82 -10.16 -7.67
N ASN A 281 -23.05 -10.49 -8.70
CA ASN A 281 -22.17 -9.55 -9.40
C ASN A 281 -22.96 -8.38 -10.02
N ASP A 282 -24.13 -8.64 -10.63
CA ASP A 282 -24.98 -7.59 -11.20
C ASP A 282 -25.56 -6.65 -10.13
N GLU A 283 -25.93 -7.17 -8.95
CA GLU A 283 -26.36 -6.35 -7.81
C GLU A 283 -25.24 -5.47 -7.27
N ILE A 284 -24.04 -6.01 -7.16
CA ILE A 284 -22.83 -5.29 -6.77
C ILE A 284 -22.54 -4.15 -7.75
N ILE A 285 -22.60 -4.42 -9.06
CA ILE A 285 -22.36 -3.40 -10.09
C ILE A 285 -23.32 -2.22 -9.91
N LYS A 286 -24.61 -2.49 -9.67
CA LYS A 286 -25.60 -1.43 -9.40
C LYS A 286 -25.25 -0.60 -8.17
N LYS A 287 -24.85 -1.24 -7.06
CA LYS A 287 -24.41 -0.54 -5.85
C LYS A 287 -23.18 0.34 -6.09
N LEU A 288 -22.21 -0.17 -6.85
CA LEU A 288 -21.01 0.58 -7.24
C LEU A 288 -21.35 1.79 -8.11
N GLU A 289 -22.27 1.64 -9.07
CA GLU A 289 -22.73 2.72 -9.96
C GLU A 289 -23.47 3.82 -9.17
N ASN A 290 -24.20 3.45 -8.12
CA ASN A 290 -24.90 4.39 -7.22
C ASN A 290 -24.02 5.01 -6.12
N LYS A 291 -22.73 4.63 -6.04
CA LYS A 291 -21.82 5.00 -4.93
C LYS A 291 -22.28 4.54 -3.54
N ASP A 292 -23.09 3.48 -3.45
CA ASP A 292 -23.65 2.96 -2.18
C ASP A 292 -22.65 2.09 -1.38
N ILE A 293 -21.40 1.99 -1.81
CA ILE A 293 -20.38 1.18 -1.12
C ILE A 293 -19.33 2.09 -0.51
N ASP A 294 -19.50 2.36 0.78
CA ASP A 294 -18.48 2.99 1.59
C ASP A 294 -17.29 2.06 1.82
N LYS A 295 -16.07 2.61 1.70
CA LYS A 295 -14.81 2.01 2.15
C LYS A 295 -14.42 0.68 1.48
N LEU A 296 -14.34 0.69 0.15
CA LEU A 296 -13.68 -0.39 -0.60
C LEU A 296 -12.16 -0.20 -0.61
N PHE A 297 -11.45 -1.20 -0.07
CA PHE A 297 -10.01 -1.32 -0.18
C PHE A 297 -9.64 -2.64 -0.86
N PHE A 298 -8.89 -2.54 -1.96
CA PHE A 298 -8.31 -3.67 -2.68
C PHE A 298 -6.84 -3.38 -2.95
N TRP A 299 -5.97 -4.30 -2.54
CA TRP A 299 -4.53 -4.13 -2.63
C TRP A 299 -4.06 -3.76 -4.04
N ASP A 300 -4.57 -4.45 -5.06
CA ASP A 300 -4.18 -4.24 -6.45
C ASP A 300 -4.66 -2.90 -7.05
N LEU A 301 -5.68 -2.25 -6.47
CA LEU A 301 -6.22 -0.96 -6.95
C LEU A 301 -5.74 0.23 -6.11
N ASN A 302 -5.66 0.01 -4.81
CA ASN A 302 -5.30 1.03 -3.85
C ASN A 302 -3.78 1.20 -3.84
N TYR A 303 -3.00 0.12 -3.97
CA TYR A 303 -1.53 0.13 -4.06
C TYR A 303 -0.97 -0.73 -5.23
N PRO A 304 -1.36 -0.45 -6.49
CA PRO A 304 -0.84 -1.16 -7.67
C PRO A 304 0.69 -1.10 -7.78
N GLU A 305 1.32 -0.02 -7.32
CA GLU A 305 2.78 0.16 -7.31
C GLU A 305 3.52 -0.81 -6.38
N ILE A 306 2.83 -1.34 -5.35
CA ILE A 306 3.38 -2.37 -4.45
C ILE A 306 3.02 -3.77 -4.96
N MET A 307 1.80 -3.93 -5.47
CA MET A 307 1.27 -5.26 -5.75
C MET A 307 1.55 -5.74 -7.17
N LEU A 308 1.49 -4.85 -8.15
CA LEU A 308 1.47 -5.21 -9.56
C LEU A 308 2.75 -4.82 -10.31
N PHE A 309 3.41 -3.74 -9.90
CA PHE A 309 4.56 -3.18 -10.62
C PHE A 309 5.91 -3.44 -9.94
N VAL A 310 5.96 -4.33 -8.94
CA VAL A 310 7.22 -4.83 -8.36
C VAL A 310 7.74 -5.95 -9.26
N GLY A 311 8.54 -5.56 -10.25
CA GLY A 311 9.34 -6.43 -11.13
C GLY A 311 10.80 -6.38 -10.76
#